data_AF-A0A9W9ZN09-F1
#
_entry.id   AF-A0A9W9ZN09-F1
#
_cell.length_a   1.000
_cell.length_b   1.000
_cell.length_c   1.000
_cell.angle_alpha   90.00
_cell.angle_beta   90.00
_cell.angle_gamma   90.00
#
_symmetry.space_group_name_H-M   'P 1'
#
loop_
_entity.id
_entity.type
_entity.pdbx_description
1 polymer ?
#
loop_
_entity_poly.entity_id
_entity_poly.type
_entity_poly.pdbx_seq_one_letter_code
_entity_poly.pdbx_strand_id
1 'polypeptide(L)'
;MKLHTAKELMTDWLQLIADLSLQRDKLTELASSQNEREWRQEVDKAQNLKARIGQIQAYFSSPEEMKQLEEQVLKRKKKREWQKRKRKEDYLLKQEAEDRKNALHKKIDEWRSQIIAQDEAKRRADSLKHEAGGVLGEVKRKQTDATKAVELLKALRKLREARKQEAEVKGVYLKPTEEENRRFDERVKWLESVMVPRRELYETEEKTLRVMLAEEEEEKEKERRETERKNQASLGLSDPMDWFHSYYKQAEHSLHSLLQIRRQWDAFLAPETFPGVSRIPDGYVTPRSLPRACGPRRLSTRVRYNSMDGDISRGHSYTRRARDLRGACGLWRLIDKG
;
A
#
# COMPACT_ATOMS: atom_id res chain seq x y z
N MET A 1 3.53 -62.35 -13.93
CA MET A 1 4.97 -62.01 -13.90
C MET A 1 5.24 -60.63 -13.26
N LYS A 2 6.40 -60.40 -12.60
CA LYS A 2 6.80 -59.07 -12.07
C LYS A 2 7.46 -58.23 -13.18
N LEU A 3 7.36 -56.91 -13.09
CA LEU A 3 7.91 -55.99 -14.09
C LEU A 3 9.44 -56.06 -14.27
N HIS A 4 10.20 -56.32 -13.20
CA HIS A 4 11.66 -56.43 -13.30
C HIS A 4 12.08 -57.75 -13.97
N THR A 5 11.46 -58.87 -13.60
CA THR A 5 11.73 -60.17 -14.22
C THR A 5 11.33 -60.18 -15.69
N ALA A 6 10.22 -59.53 -16.05
CA ALA A 6 9.83 -59.38 -17.46
C ALA A 6 10.86 -58.55 -18.25
N LYS A 7 11.39 -57.49 -17.65
CA LYS A 7 12.44 -56.67 -18.26
C LYS A 7 13.73 -57.48 -18.46
N GLU A 8 14.14 -58.26 -17.47
CA GLU A 8 15.32 -59.15 -17.55
C GLU A 8 15.14 -60.21 -18.64
N LEU A 9 13.97 -60.86 -18.70
CA LEU A 9 13.66 -61.83 -19.76
C LEU A 9 13.64 -61.19 -21.15
N MET A 10 13.15 -59.95 -21.28
CA MET A 10 13.19 -59.22 -22.56
C MET A 10 14.62 -58.83 -22.96
N THR A 11 15.48 -58.45 -22.01
CA THR A 11 16.89 -58.16 -22.31
C THR A 11 17.66 -59.43 -22.69
N ASP A 12 17.41 -60.53 -21.99
CA ASP A 12 17.98 -61.83 -22.31
C ASP A 12 17.52 -62.33 -23.68
N TRP A 13 16.24 -62.14 -24.02
CA TRP A 13 15.70 -62.47 -25.33
C TRP A 13 16.36 -61.68 -26.46
N LEU A 14 16.57 -60.38 -26.28
CA LEU A 14 17.29 -59.54 -27.24
C LEU A 14 18.74 -59.99 -27.43
N GLN A 15 19.41 -60.36 -26.33
CA GLN A 15 20.78 -60.89 -26.38
C GLN A 15 20.83 -62.23 -27.11
N LEU A 16 19.90 -63.14 -26.82
CA LEU A 16 19.84 -64.46 -27.47
C LEU A 16 19.51 -64.37 -28.96
N ILE A 17 18.71 -63.38 -29.39
CA ILE A 17 18.48 -63.11 -30.81
C ILE A 17 19.76 -62.65 -31.49
N ALA A 18 20.54 -61.77 -30.85
CA ALA A 18 21.83 -61.34 -31.35
C ALA A 18 22.82 -62.51 -31.46
N ASP A 19 22.91 -63.34 -30.43
CA ASP A 19 23.78 -64.52 -30.40
C ASP A 19 23.36 -65.54 -31.48
N LEU A 20 22.04 -65.73 -31.70
CA LEU A 20 21.54 -66.61 -32.76
C LEU A 20 21.86 -66.06 -34.16
N SER A 21 21.83 -64.74 -34.34
CA SER A 21 22.22 -64.11 -35.61
C SER A 21 23.71 -64.30 -35.91
N LEU A 22 24.57 -64.19 -34.89
CA LEU A 22 26.00 -64.46 -35.01
C LEU A 22 26.27 -65.94 -35.34
N GLN A 23 25.53 -66.85 -34.71
CA GLN A 23 25.62 -68.28 -34.99
C GLN A 23 25.16 -68.63 -36.40
N ARG A 24 24.10 -67.97 -36.92
CA ARG A 24 23.68 -68.11 -38.32
C ARG A 24 24.80 -67.68 -39.28
N ASP A 25 25.45 -66.55 -39.03
CA ASP A 25 26.49 -66.02 -39.91
C ASP A 25 27.71 -66.95 -39.92
N LYS A 26 28.11 -67.45 -38.75
CA LYS A 26 29.16 -68.45 -38.59
C LYS A 26 28.84 -69.79 -39.27
N LEU A 27 27.59 -70.25 -39.17
CA LEU A 27 27.10 -71.41 -39.92
C LEU A 27 27.01 -71.12 -41.43
N THR A 28 26.89 -69.88 -41.88
CA THR A 28 26.89 -69.58 -43.32
C THR A 28 28.31 -69.65 -43.88
N GLU A 29 29.30 -69.18 -43.12
CA GLU A 29 30.73 -69.27 -43.46
C GLU A 29 31.23 -70.72 -43.46
N LEU A 30 30.88 -71.49 -42.42
CA LEU A 30 31.28 -72.89 -42.31
C LEU A 30 30.68 -73.78 -43.40
N ALA A 31 29.58 -73.36 -44.05
CA ALA A 31 28.95 -74.13 -45.13
C ALA A 31 29.84 -74.17 -46.38
N SER A 32 30.76 -73.21 -46.47
CA SER A 32 31.77 -73.12 -47.52
C SER A 32 33.04 -73.91 -47.19
N SER A 33 33.21 -74.39 -45.94
CA SER A 33 34.35 -75.18 -45.47
C SER A 33 33.91 -76.63 -45.18
N GLN A 34 34.61 -77.65 -45.67
CA GLN A 34 34.20 -79.07 -45.55
C GLN A 34 34.32 -79.66 -44.10
N ASN A 35 34.20 -78.84 -43.05
CA ASN A 35 34.36 -79.23 -41.66
C ASN A 35 33.05 -79.70 -41.01
N GLU A 36 32.65 -80.94 -41.30
CA GLU A 36 31.42 -81.57 -40.80
C GLU A 36 31.31 -81.66 -39.26
N ARG A 37 32.44 -81.77 -38.54
CA ARG A 37 32.43 -81.84 -37.06
C ARG A 37 32.15 -80.49 -36.40
N GLU A 38 32.78 -79.42 -36.88
CA GLU A 38 32.57 -78.06 -36.38
C GLU A 38 31.17 -77.56 -36.73
N TRP A 39 30.68 -77.94 -37.92
CA TRP A 39 29.31 -77.72 -38.34
C TRP A 39 28.29 -78.25 -37.32
N ARG A 40 28.41 -79.52 -36.93
CA ARG A 40 27.50 -80.15 -35.97
C ARG A 40 27.51 -79.48 -34.60
N GLN A 41 28.68 -79.02 -34.14
CA GLN A 41 28.81 -78.32 -32.87
C GLN A 41 28.13 -76.94 -32.88
N GLU A 42 28.27 -76.17 -33.95
CA GLU A 42 27.62 -74.86 -34.07
C GLU A 42 26.11 -74.99 -34.32
N VAL A 43 25.65 -76.06 -35.00
CA VAL A 43 24.23 -76.39 -35.11
C VAL A 43 23.61 -76.71 -33.74
N ASP A 44 24.30 -77.48 -32.89
CA ASP A 44 23.83 -77.78 -31.53
C ASP A 44 23.72 -76.50 -30.68
N LYS A 45 24.69 -75.58 -30.77
CA LYS A 45 24.63 -74.26 -30.13
C LYS A 45 23.44 -73.44 -30.60
N ALA A 46 23.16 -73.41 -31.91
CA ALA A 46 22.00 -72.73 -32.46
C ALA A 46 20.67 -73.36 -32.00
N GLN A 47 20.62 -74.69 -31.87
CA GLN A 47 19.45 -75.40 -31.33
C GLN A 47 19.22 -75.07 -29.85
N ASN A 48 20.28 -74.99 -29.05
CA ASN A 48 20.20 -74.59 -27.64
C ASN A 48 19.72 -73.14 -27.47
N LEU A 49 20.23 -72.21 -28.29
CA LEU A 49 19.75 -70.83 -28.33
C LEU A 49 18.27 -70.75 -28.74
N LYS A 50 17.87 -71.51 -29.76
CA LYS A 50 16.46 -71.60 -30.20
C LYS A 50 15.56 -72.16 -29.10
N ALA A 51 15.99 -73.19 -28.38
CA ALA A 51 15.25 -73.76 -27.26
C ALA A 51 15.08 -72.74 -26.13
N ARG A 52 16.12 -71.97 -25.81
CA ARG A 52 16.07 -70.90 -24.79
C ARG A 52 15.14 -69.76 -25.20
N ILE A 53 15.17 -69.34 -26.47
CA ILE A 53 14.24 -68.34 -27.01
C ILE A 53 12.79 -68.86 -26.91
N GLY A 54 12.54 -70.13 -27.23
CA GLY A 54 11.22 -70.75 -27.09
C GLY A 54 10.72 -70.78 -25.65
N GLN A 55 11.60 -71.03 -24.67
CA GLN A 55 11.26 -70.93 -23.24
C GLN A 55 10.86 -69.51 -22.85
N ILE A 56 11.62 -68.50 -23.28
CA ILE A 56 11.29 -67.10 -22.98
C ILE A 56 9.97 -66.70 -23.66
N GLN A 57 9.77 -67.09 -24.91
CA GLN A 57 8.54 -66.83 -25.65
C GLN A 57 7.32 -67.42 -24.94
N ALA A 58 7.42 -68.63 -24.37
CA ALA A 58 6.34 -69.26 -23.64
C ALA A 58 5.85 -68.42 -22.44
N TYR A 59 6.73 -67.67 -21.76
CA TYR A 59 6.34 -66.76 -20.68
C TYR A 59 5.52 -65.55 -21.16
N PHE A 60 5.63 -65.18 -22.44
CA PHE A 60 4.90 -64.05 -23.05
C PHE A 60 3.73 -64.50 -23.95
N SER A 61 3.55 -65.81 -24.17
CA SER A 61 2.49 -66.36 -25.00
C SER A 61 1.09 -66.22 -24.41
N SER A 62 0.97 -65.98 -23.09
CA SER A 62 -0.33 -65.76 -22.44
C SER A 62 -0.80 -64.30 -22.63
N PRO A 63 -1.92 -64.06 -23.35
CA PRO A 63 -2.42 -62.71 -23.58
C PRO A 63 -2.87 -62.01 -22.29
N GLU A 64 -3.26 -62.78 -21.27
CA GLU A 64 -3.68 -62.23 -19.97
C GLU A 64 -2.48 -61.72 -19.15
N GLU A 65 -1.35 -62.44 -19.18
CA GLU A 65 -0.12 -62.00 -18.51
C GLU A 65 0.48 -60.77 -19.18
N MET A 66 0.39 -60.68 -20.51
CA MET A 66 0.80 -59.51 -21.27
C MET A 66 -0.04 -58.27 -20.91
N LYS A 67 -1.37 -58.40 -20.86
CA LYS A 67 -2.26 -57.31 -20.40
C LYS A 67 -1.94 -56.86 -18.99
N GLN A 68 -1.71 -57.79 -18.06
CA GLN A 68 -1.32 -57.46 -16.69
C GLN A 68 0.01 -56.70 -16.65
N LEU A 69 0.98 -57.07 -17.49
CA LEU A 69 2.26 -56.39 -17.57
C LEU A 69 2.12 -54.97 -18.13
N GLU A 70 1.33 -54.80 -19.19
CA GLU A 70 0.99 -53.49 -19.78
C GLU A 70 0.31 -52.57 -18.78
N GLU A 71 -0.66 -53.09 -18.01
CA GLU A 71 -1.30 -52.33 -16.94
C GLU A 71 -0.32 -51.89 -15.87
N GLN A 72 0.60 -52.77 -15.45
CA GLN A 72 1.62 -52.41 -14.47
C GLN A 72 2.54 -51.30 -14.99
N VAL A 73 2.93 -51.36 -16.27
CA VAL A 73 3.73 -50.32 -16.94
C VAL A 73 2.96 -49.00 -16.95
N LEU A 74 1.70 -49.03 -17.36
CA LEU A 74 0.85 -47.84 -17.44
C LEU A 74 0.63 -47.20 -16.06
N LYS A 75 0.36 -48.01 -15.03
CA LYS A 75 0.25 -47.56 -13.62
C LYS A 75 1.54 -46.86 -13.17
N ARG A 76 2.72 -47.42 -13.51
CA ARG A 76 4.01 -46.83 -13.15
C ARG A 76 4.30 -45.54 -13.91
N LYS A 77 3.95 -45.46 -15.20
CA LYS A 77 4.05 -44.26 -16.03
C LYS A 77 3.18 -43.13 -15.48
N LYS A 78 1.88 -43.40 -15.27
CA LYS A 78 0.92 -42.47 -14.67
C LYS A 78 1.40 -41.94 -13.31
N LYS A 79 1.91 -42.82 -12.44
CA LYS A 79 2.49 -42.42 -11.14
C LYS A 79 3.67 -41.47 -11.28
N ARG A 80 4.61 -41.76 -12.20
CA ARG A 80 5.79 -40.90 -12.45
C ARG A 80 5.40 -39.53 -12.99
N GLU A 81 4.47 -39.50 -13.94
CA GLU A 81 3.95 -38.24 -14.51
C GLU A 81 3.23 -37.41 -13.45
N TRP A 82 2.38 -38.03 -12.64
CA TRP A 82 1.73 -37.37 -11.51
C TRP A 82 2.75 -36.80 -10.53
N GLN A 83 3.79 -37.55 -10.15
CA GLN A 83 4.87 -37.07 -9.27
C GLN A 83 5.67 -35.92 -9.89
N LYS A 84 5.88 -35.92 -11.21
CA LYS A 84 6.56 -34.83 -11.92
C LYS A 84 5.70 -33.57 -11.91
N ARG A 85 4.40 -33.70 -12.21
CA ARG A 85 3.44 -32.59 -12.15
C ARG A 85 3.33 -32.04 -10.75
N LYS A 86 3.19 -32.90 -9.74
CA LYS A 86 3.08 -32.48 -8.34
C LYS A 86 4.33 -31.74 -7.85
N ARG A 87 5.53 -32.23 -8.18
CA ARG A 87 6.79 -31.51 -7.86
C ARG A 87 6.89 -30.15 -8.53
N LYS A 88 6.42 -30.03 -9.79
CA LYS A 88 6.39 -28.75 -10.50
C LYS A 88 5.39 -27.78 -9.86
N GLU A 89 4.20 -28.25 -9.53
CA GLU A 89 3.17 -27.45 -8.82
C GLU A 89 3.69 -26.97 -7.46
N ASP A 90 4.29 -27.86 -6.67
CA ASP A 90 4.84 -27.50 -5.35
C ASP A 90 6.02 -26.52 -5.46
N TYR A 91 6.85 -26.64 -6.51
CA TYR A 91 7.91 -25.68 -6.79
C TYR A 91 7.36 -24.29 -7.13
N LEU A 92 6.38 -24.22 -8.05
CA LEU A 92 5.74 -22.96 -8.43
C LEU A 92 5.05 -22.30 -7.24
N LEU A 93 4.33 -23.08 -6.43
CA LEU A 93 3.66 -22.56 -5.24
C LEU A 93 4.64 -21.99 -4.20
N LYS A 94 5.81 -22.62 -4.04
CA LYS A 94 6.90 -22.10 -3.19
C LYS A 94 7.49 -20.82 -3.77
N GLN A 95 7.71 -20.78 -5.08
CA GLN A 95 8.22 -19.58 -5.75
C GLN A 95 7.26 -18.41 -5.59
N GLU A 96 5.97 -18.60 -5.87
CA GLU A 96 4.96 -17.57 -5.65
C GLU A 96 4.86 -17.12 -4.19
N ALA A 97 4.99 -18.05 -3.23
CA ALA A 97 5.01 -17.70 -1.82
C ALA A 97 6.22 -16.82 -1.46
N GLU A 98 7.38 -17.12 -2.04
CA GLU A 98 8.59 -16.34 -1.85
C GLU A 98 8.49 -14.97 -2.52
N ASP A 99 7.93 -14.90 -3.74
CA ASP A 99 7.66 -13.65 -4.44
C ASP A 99 6.67 -12.78 -3.66
N ARG A 100 5.62 -13.38 -3.07
CA ARG A 100 4.69 -12.66 -2.18
C ARG A 100 5.40 -12.10 -0.96
N LYS A 101 6.27 -12.88 -0.31
CA LYS A 101 7.07 -12.37 0.83
C LYS A 101 7.99 -11.24 0.41
N ASN A 102 8.71 -11.42 -0.70
CA ASN A 102 9.63 -10.41 -1.24
C ASN A 102 8.88 -9.12 -1.59
N ALA A 103 7.68 -9.21 -2.16
CA ALA A 103 6.83 -8.05 -2.42
C ALA A 103 6.40 -7.33 -1.13
N LEU A 104 6.08 -8.08 -0.06
CA LEU A 104 5.77 -7.49 1.25
C LEU A 104 7.00 -6.84 1.88
N HIS A 105 8.16 -7.48 1.81
CA HIS A 105 9.42 -6.91 2.30
C HIS A 105 9.77 -5.61 1.58
N LYS A 106 9.65 -5.56 0.25
CA LYS A 106 9.84 -4.32 -0.53
C LYS A 106 8.92 -3.20 -0.05
N LYS A 107 7.63 -3.48 0.18
CA LYS A 107 6.69 -2.49 0.72
C LYS A 107 7.08 -1.98 2.10
N ILE A 108 7.57 -2.88 2.96
CA ILE A 108 8.06 -2.52 4.30
C ILE A 108 9.30 -1.62 4.18
N ASP A 109 10.23 -1.93 3.28
CA ASP A 109 11.46 -1.16 3.09
C ASP A 109 11.18 0.21 2.47
N GLU A 110 10.24 0.28 1.51
CA GLU A 110 9.73 1.55 0.96
C GLU A 110 9.13 2.42 2.06
N TRP A 111 8.27 1.84 2.90
CA TRP A 111 7.65 2.57 4.02
C TRP A 111 8.68 3.04 5.05
N ARG A 112 9.66 2.19 5.39
CA ARG A 112 10.78 2.56 6.26
C ARG A 112 11.59 3.70 5.68
N SER A 113 11.91 3.64 4.39
CA SER A 113 12.67 4.67 3.69
C SER A 113 11.91 6.00 3.69
N GLN A 114 10.58 5.97 3.52
CA GLN A 114 9.74 7.17 3.63
C GLN A 114 9.77 7.77 5.03
N ILE A 115 9.68 6.94 6.09
CA ILE A 115 9.77 7.43 7.47
C ILE A 115 11.14 8.07 7.75
N ILE A 116 12.22 7.39 7.37
CA ILE A 116 13.58 7.89 7.55
C ILE A 116 13.75 9.21 6.81
N ALA A 117 13.30 9.31 5.56
CA ALA A 117 13.37 10.54 4.78
C ALA A 117 12.57 11.69 5.43
N GLN A 118 11.39 11.41 5.99
CA GLN A 118 10.61 12.41 6.72
C GLN A 118 11.32 12.87 7.99
N ASP A 119 11.90 11.96 8.76
CA ASP A 119 12.62 12.31 9.99
C ASP A 119 13.91 13.07 9.70
N GLU A 120 14.64 12.72 8.65
CA GLU A 120 15.79 13.50 8.19
C GLU A 120 15.37 14.89 7.71
N ALA A 121 14.27 15.00 6.96
CA ALA A 121 13.75 16.30 6.53
C ALA A 121 13.37 17.19 7.73
N LYS A 122 12.73 16.62 8.76
CA LYS A 122 12.44 17.34 10.02
C LYS A 122 13.74 17.80 10.69
N ARG A 123 14.73 16.92 10.85
CA ARG A 123 16.03 17.27 11.44
C ARG A 123 16.74 18.39 10.68
N ARG A 124 16.72 18.35 9.35
CA ARG A 124 17.30 19.41 8.50
C ARG A 124 16.55 20.74 8.70
N ALA A 125 15.22 20.70 8.75
CA ALA A 125 14.41 21.89 9.01
C ALA A 125 14.69 22.49 10.40
N ASP A 126 14.82 21.66 11.42
CA ASP A 126 15.14 22.10 12.78
C ASP A 126 16.55 22.70 12.87
N SER A 127 17.54 22.11 12.17
CA SER A 127 18.90 22.69 12.06
C SER A 127 18.86 24.07 11.44
N LEU A 128 18.17 24.24 10.31
CA LEU A 128 18.04 25.53 9.64
C LEU A 128 17.36 26.58 10.52
N LYS A 129 16.30 26.19 11.26
CA LYS A 129 15.64 27.07 12.24
C LYS A 129 16.59 27.49 13.36
N HIS A 130 17.39 26.55 13.88
CA HIS A 130 18.36 26.83 14.92
C HIS A 130 19.46 27.79 14.42
N GLU A 131 19.98 27.56 13.21
CA GLU A 131 20.96 28.44 12.56
C GLU A 131 20.41 29.86 12.36
N ALA A 132 19.18 29.98 11.85
CA ALA A 132 18.48 31.26 11.72
C ALA A 132 18.26 31.95 13.08
N GLY A 133 17.87 31.18 14.11
CA GLY A 133 17.76 31.66 15.49
C GLY A 133 19.09 32.13 16.07
N GLY A 134 20.20 31.47 15.71
CA GLY A 134 21.57 31.87 16.05
C GLY A 134 21.91 33.23 15.48
N VAL A 135 21.71 33.44 14.17
CA VAL A 135 21.95 34.73 13.49
C VAL A 135 21.12 35.85 14.12
N LEU A 136 19.83 35.62 14.34
CA LEU A 136 18.97 36.59 15.04
C LEU A 136 19.47 36.90 16.47
N GLY A 137 19.92 35.88 17.19
CA GLY A 137 20.49 36.02 18.52
C GLY A 137 21.75 36.88 18.52
N GLU A 138 22.62 36.73 17.52
CA GLU A 138 23.80 37.57 17.33
C GLU A 138 23.45 39.02 17.04
N VAL A 139 22.48 39.27 16.15
CA VAL A 139 22.00 40.64 15.85
C VAL A 139 21.43 41.29 17.10
N LYS A 140 20.62 40.56 17.89
CA LYS A 140 20.10 41.05 19.18
C LYS A 140 21.21 41.36 20.17
N ARG A 141 22.24 40.52 20.28
CA ARG A 141 23.40 40.81 21.15
C ARG A 141 24.07 42.12 20.72
N LYS A 142 24.38 42.27 19.43
CA LYS A 142 24.99 43.50 18.86
C LYS A 142 24.12 44.74 19.12
N GLN A 143 22.80 44.62 19.00
CA GLN A 143 21.84 45.68 19.32
C GLN A 143 21.87 46.05 20.81
N THR A 144 21.87 45.06 21.72
CA THR A 144 21.96 45.32 23.16
C THR A 144 23.27 45.99 23.55
N ASP A 145 24.40 45.58 22.93
CA ASP A 145 25.71 46.16 23.21
C ASP A 145 25.80 47.60 22.71
N ALA A 146 25.27 47.89 21.51
CA ALA A 146 25.16 49.25 20.98
C ALA A 146 24.27 50.14 21.88
N THR A 147 23.16 49.58 22.38
CA THR A 147 22.25 50.29 23.30
C THR A 147 22.93 50.61 24.62
N LYS A 148 23.60 49.63 25.24
CA LYS A 148 24.39 49.82 26.47
C LYS A 148 25.50 50.87 26.27
N ALA A 149 26.17 50.88 25.12
CA ALA A 149 27.20 51.88 24.82
C ALA A 149 26.61 53.29 24.77
N VAL A 150 25.46 53.49 24.11
CA VAL A 150 24.76 54.78 24.07
C VAL A 150 24.28 55.20 25.46
N GLU A 151 23.74 54.28 26.25
CA GLU A 151 23.32 54.56 27.64
C GLU A 151 24.50 54.95 28.53
N LEU A 152 25.64 54.28 28.39
CA LEU A 152 26.88 54.61 29.11
C LEU A 152 27.36 56.03 28.76
N LEU A 153 27.34 56.41 27.48
CA LEU A 153 27.71 57.77 27.05
C LEU A 153 26.79 58.83 27.66
N LYS A 154 25.47 58.56 27.73
CA LYS A 154 24.51 59.45 28.41
C LYS A 154 24.77 59.53 29.91
N ALA A 155 25.08 58.41 30.56
CA ALA A 155 25.42 58.37 31.98
C ALA A 155 26.72 59.14 32.26
N LEU A 156 27.74 59.01 31.42
CA LEU A 156 29.00 59.76 31.52
C LEU A 156 28.79 61.27 31.38
N ARG A 157 27.95 61.70 30.43
CA ARG A 157 27.59 63.12 30.27
C ARG A 157 26.90 63.66 31.53
N LYS A 158 25.93 62.93 32.07
CA LYS A 158 25.23 63.29 33.32
C LYS A 158 26.17 63.34 34.53
N LEU A 159 27.07 62.37 34.67
CA LEU A 159 28.03 62.32 35.77
C LEU A 159 28.98 63.52 35.74
N ARG A 160 29.45 63.90 34.55
CA ARG A 160 30.34 65.06 34.40
C ARG A 160 29.60 66.37 34.72
N GLU A 161 28.36 66.53 34.28
CA GLU A 161 27.52 67.68 34.60
C GLU A 161 27.25 67.79 36.11
N ALA A 162 26.91 66.67 36.77
CA ALA A 162 26.74 66.64 38.22
C ALA A 162 28.01 67.06 38.98
N ARG A 163 29.18 66.58 38.53
CA ARG A 163 30.48 66.99 39.10
C ARG A 163 30.79 68.47 38.87
N LYS A 164 30.41 69.03 37.73
CA LYS A 164 30.53 70.47 37.44
C LYS A 164 29.70 71.30 38.41
N GLN A 165 28.42 70.95 38.56
CA GLN A 165 27.49 71.63 39.47
C GLN A 165 27.95 71.52 40.94
N GLU A 166 28.42 70.34 41.35
CA GLU A 166 28.95 70.13 42.70
C GLU A 166 30.22 70.95 42.96
N ALA A 167 31.13 71.06 41.98
CA ALA A 167 32.31 71.90 42.06
C ALA A 167 31.97 73.40 42.15
N GLU A 168 30.94 73.85 41.44
CA GLU A 168 30.42 75.22 41.50
C GLU A 168 29.81 75.54 42.87
N VAL A 169 29.07 74.60 43.46
CA VAL A 169 28.43 74.77 44.78
C VAL A 169 29.44 74.70 45.93
N LYS A 170 30.41 73.77 45.87
CA LYS A 170 31.36 73.54 46.98
C LYS A 170 32.62 74.41 46.89
N GLY A 171 32.96 74.95 45.71
CA GLY A 171 34.14 75.81 45.54
C GLY A 171 35.51 75.14 45.71
N VAL A 172 35.57 73.81 45.83
CA VAL A 172 36.76 73.05 46.26
C VAL A 172 37.54 72.40 45.10
N TYR A 173 37.02 72.40 43.86
CA TYR A 173 37.70 71.80 42.71
C TYR A 173 38.23 72.85 41.72
N LEU A 174 39.41 72.58 41.14
CA LEU A 174 39.88 73.28 39.95
C LEU A 174 38.82 73.09 38.85
N LYS A 175 38.16 74.17 38.46
CA LYS A 175 37.18 74.15 37.37
C LYS A 175 37.90 73.60 36.13
N PRO A 176 37.44 72.49 35.52
CA PRO A 176 37.99 72.01 34.27
C PRO A 176 37.99 73.16 33.26
N THR A 177 39.07 73.30 32.51
CA THR A 177 39.21 74.41 31.56
C THR A 177 38.11 74.26 30.49
N GLU A 178 37.57 75.36 29.98
CA GLU A 178 36.54 75.32 28.92
C GLU A 178 36.97 74.46 27.72
N GLU A 179 38.26 74.46 27.41
CA GLU A 179 38.85 73.60 26.37
C GLU A 179 38.72 72.09 26.68
N GLU A 180 38.86 71.67 27.94
CA GLU A 180 38.76 70.27 28.35
C GLU A 180 37.31 69.79 28.30
N ASN A 181 36.36 70.67 28.63
CA ASN A 181 34.93 70.40 28.50
C ASN A 181 34.54 70.28 27.03
N ARG A 182 35.01 71.22 26.20
CA ARG A 182 34.79 71.17 24.75
C ARG A 182 35.34 69.88 24.14
N ARG A 183 36.58 69.49 24.49
CA ARG A 183 37.20 68.24 24.02
C ARG A 183 36.42 66.99 24.47
N PHE A 184 35.92 66.97 25.70
CA PHE A 184 35.09 65.87 26.20
C PHE A 184 33.78 65.78 25.41
N ASP A 185 33.09 66.90 25.23
CA ASP A 185 31.82 66.94 24.51
C ASP A 185 31.98 66.58 23.04
N GLU A 186 33.03 67.05 22.37
CA GLU A 186 33.40 66.65 21.01
C GLU A 186 33.62 65.13 20.92
N ARG A 187 34.35 64.54 21.88
CA ARG A 187 34.60 63.10 21.91
C ARG A 187 33.34 62.29 22.17
N VAL A 188 32.51 62.69 23.12
CA VAL A 188 31.23 62.01 23.42
C VAL A 188 30.27 62.14 22.25
N LYS A 189 30.16 63.33 21.63
CA LYS A 189 29.35 63.55 20.43
C LYS A 189 29.81 62.68 19.26
N TRP A 190 31.12 62.55 19.05
CA TRP A 190 31.66 61.66 18.04
C TRP A 190 31.31 60.20 18.33
N LEU A 191 31.47 59.72 19.56
CA LEU A 191 31.08 58.36 19.94
C LEU A 191 29.58 58.11 19.78
N GLU A 192 28.74 59.08 20.15
CA GLU A 192 27.29 59.03 19.91
C GLU A 192 26.99 58.96 18.40
N SER A 193 27.69 59.74 17.57
CA SER A 193 27.50 59.72 16.11
C SER A 193 27.89 58.40 15.45
N VAL A 194 28.73 57.59 16.09
CA VAL A 194 29.09 56.26 15.60
C VAL A 194 28.13 55.19 16.13
N MET A 195 27.76 55.27 17.41
CA MET A 195 26.98 54.21 18.07
C MET A 195 25.48 54.28 17.78
N VAL A 196 24.92 55.48 17.63
CA VAL A 196 23.48 55.64 17.34
C VAL A 196 23.10 55.07 15.97
N PRO A 197 23.79 55.42 14.86
CA PRO A 197 23.48 54.82 13.56
C PRO A 197 23.72 53.31 13.54
N ARG A 198 24.73 52.82 14.27
CA ARG A 198 25.02 51.39 14.34
C ARG A 198 23.93 50.59 15.06
N ARG A 199 23.32 51.17 16.09
CA ARG A 199 22.13 50.60 16.75
C ARG A 199 20.95 50.53 15.78
N GLU A 200 20.70 51.60 15.03
CA GLU A 200 19.60 51.67 14.04
C GLU A 200 19.79 50.66 12.91
N LEU A 201 21.03 50.46 12.44
CA LEU A 201 21.35 49.43 11.44
C LEU A 201 20.98 48.04 11.95
N TYR A 202 21.36 47.67 13.19
CA TYR A 202 20.99 46.38 13.76
C TYR A 202 19.47 46.23 13.99
N GLU A 203 18.77 47.31 14.32
CA GLU A 203 17.30 47.32 14.39
C GLU A 203 16.65 47.05 13.03
N THR A 204 17.19 47.66 11.96
CA THR A 204 16.70 47.39 10.60
C THR A 204 17.01 45.96 10.16
N GLU A 205 18.23 45.47 10.43
CA GLU A 205 18.64 44.10 10.13
C GLU A 205 17.77 43.07 10.85
N GLU A 206 17.47 43.27 12.14
CA GLU A 206 16.55 42.41 12.90
C GLU A 206 15.14 42.42 12.31
N LYS A 207 14.62 43.60 11.91
CA LYS A 207 13.29 43.72 11.28
C LYS A 207 13.27 43.00 9.94
N THR A 208 14.29 43.16 9.11
CA THR A 208 14.40 42.47 7.81
C THR A 208 14.48 40.96 8.01
N LEU A 209 15.32 40.46 8.93
CA LEU A 209 15.42 39.02 9.23
C LEU A 209 14.10 38.44 9.74
N ARG A 210 13.36 39.20 10.56
CA ARG A 210 12.04 38.78 11.06
C ARG A 210 10.99 38.71 9.95
N VAL A 211 10.98 39.66 9.03
CA VAL A 211 10.07 39.65 7.86
C VAL A 211 10.41 38.48 6.95
N MET A 212 11.68 38.26 6.62
CA MET A 212 12.09 37.13 5.78
C MET A 212 11.69 35.77 6.38
N LEU A 213 11.84 35.60 7.70
CA LEU A 213 11.39 34.38 8.39
C LEU A 213 9.87 34.23 8.40
N ALA A 214 9.13 35.32 8.60
CA ALA A 214 7.67 35.30 8.57
C ALA A 214 7.13 35.01 7.15
N GLU A 215 7.76 35.56 6.12
CA GLU A 215 7.45 35.28 4.71
C GLU A 215 7.74 33.81 4.36
N GLU A 216 8.88 33.26 4.79
CA GLU A 216 9.21 31.85 4.58
C GLU A 216 8.22 30.90 5.28
N GLU A 217 7.77 31.24 6.50
CA GLU A 217 6.74 30.49 7.20
C GLU A 217 5.37 30.59 6.49
N GLU A 218 4.99 31.78 6.00
CA GLU A 218 3.78 31.96 5.20
C GLU A 218 3.80 31.19 3.87
N GLU A 219 4.93 31.15 3.16
CA GLU A 219 5.06 30.40 1.92
C GLU A 219 4.90 28.91 2.15
N LYS A 220 5.55 28.36 3.20
CA LYS A 220 5.38 26.95 3.59
C LYS A 220 3.95 26.62 3.98
N GLU A 221 3.26 27.54 4.66
CA GLU A 221 1.85 27.40 5.02
C GLU A 221 0.94 27.43 3.77
N LYS A 222 1.21 28.32 2.81
CA LYS A 222 0.49 28.36 1.52
C LYS A 222 0.71 27.09 0.71
N GLU A 223 1.93 26.58 0.66
CA GLU A 223 2.26 25.33 -0.03
C GLU A 223 1.57 24.12 0.62
N ARG A 224 1.50 24.08 1.96
CA ARG A 224 0.70 23.08 2.70
C ARG A 224 -0.78 23.15 2.34
N ARG A 225 -1.36 24.36 2.32
CA ARG A 225 -2.77 24.54 1.92
C ARG A 225 -3.03 24.15 0.47
N GLU A 226 -2.08 24.44 -0.42
CA GLU A 226 -2.20 24.10 -1.84
C GLU A 226 -2.06 22.58 -2.06
N THR A 227 -1.14 21.93 -1.38
CA THR A 227 -0.99 20.46 -1.39
C THR A 227 -2.21 19.78 -0.77
N GLU A 228 -2.77 20.30 0.32
CA GLU A 228 -4.04 19.84 0.89
C GLU A 228 -5.20 20.00 -0.10
N ARG A 229 -5.33 21.15 -0.77
CA ARG A 229 -6.35 21.36 -1.82
C ARG A 229 -6.16 20.40 -2.99
N LYS A 230 -4.93 20.18 -3.45
CA LYS A 230 -4.60 19.22 -4.51
C LYS A 230 -4.94 17.79 -4.10
N ASN A 231 -4.62 17.41 -2.87
CA ASN A 231 -4.97 16.10 -2.32
C ASN A 231 -6.50 15.95 -2.21
N GLN A 232 -7.21 16.95 -1.72
CA GLN A 232 -8.67 16.94 -1.62
C GLN A 232 -9.34 16.86 -3.00
N ALA A 233 -8.82 17.57 -4.00
CA ALA A 233 -9.27 17.47 -5.38
C ALA A 233 -8.97 16.09 -6.01
N SER A 234 -7.80 15.50 -5.72
CA SER A 234 -7.42 14.17 -6.22
C SER A 234 -8.28 13.03 -5.64
N LEU A 235 -8.81 13.20 -4.44
CA LEU A 235 -9.72 12.26 -3.78
C LEU A 235 -11.18 12.41 -4.25
N GLY A 236 -11.47 13.31 -5.19
CA GLY A 236 -12.84 13.56 -5.67
C GLY A 236 -13.77 14.10 -4.58
N LEU A 237 -13.22 14.65 -3.50
CA LEU A 237 -13.96 15.24 -2.38
C LEU A 237 -14.12 16.76 -2.57
N SER A 238 -14.34 17.18 -3.82
CA SER A 238 -14.53 18.59 -4.12
C SER A 238 -15.94 19.06 -3.75
N ASP A 239 -16.93 18.17 -3.81
CA ASP A 239 -18.29 18.40 -3.34
C ASP A 239 -18.66 17.39 -2.24
N PRO A 240 -19.06 17.84 -1.03
CA PRO A 240 -19.65 16.96 -0.02
C PRO A 240 -20.84 16.14 -0.50
N MET A 241 -21.45 16.43 -1.66
CA MET A 241 -22.49 15.61 -2.30
C MET A 241 -21.97 14.55 -3.28
N ASP A 242 -20.69 14.54 -3.66
CA ASP A 242 -20.17 13.62 -4.68
C ASP A 242 -20.34 12.14 -4.31
N TRP A 243 -20.25 11.82 -3.01
CA TRP A 243 -20.49 10.45 -2.53
C TRP A 243 -21.95 10.03 -2.67
N PHE A 244 -22.90 10.94 -2.44
CA PHE A 244 -24.32 10.68 -2.65
C PHE A 244 -24.62 10.52 -4.15
N HIS A 245 -24.09 11.40 -4.99
CA HIS A 245 -24.27 11.31 -6.44
C HIS A 245 -23.71 10.00 -6.99
N SER A 246 -22.51 9.61 -6.54
CA SER A 246 -21.88 8.34 -6.91
C SER A 246 -22.70 7.14 -6.42
N TYR A 247 -23.23 7.20 -5.20
CA TYR A 247 -24.09 6.17 -4.61
C TYR A 247 -25.41 5.97 -5.35
N TYR A 248 -26.00 7.01 -5.95
CA TYR A 248 -27.22 6.83 -6.75
C TYR A 248 -26.93 6.50 -8.22
N LYS A 249 -25.83 7.00 -8.79
CA LYS A 249 -25.42 6.71 -10.18
C LYS A 249 -25.02 5.26 -10.44
N GLN A 250 -24.57 4.52 -9.42
CA GLN A 250 -24.32 3.07 -9.56
C GLN A 250 -25.57 2.28 -9.96
N ALA A 251 -26.78 2.80 -9.71
CA ALA A 251 -28.02 2.18 -10.15
C ALA A 251 -28.19 2.16 -11.68
N GLU A 252 -27.57 3.12 -12.39
CA GLU A 252 -27.59 3.18 -13.86
C GLU A 252 -26.72 2.08 -14.50
N HIS A 253 -25.72 1.58 -13.75
CA HIS A 253 -24.69 0.66 -14.25
C HIS A 253 -24.84 -0.76 -13.71
N SER A 254 -25.67 -0.98 -12.67
CA SER A 254 -25.83 -2.28 -12.01
C SER A 254 -27.27 -2.49 -11.53
N LEU A 255 -27.93 -3.53 -12.07
CA LEU A 255 -29.27 -3.95 -11.65
C LEU A 255 -29.31 -4.32 -10.16
N HIS A 256 -28.24 -4.94 -9.65
CA HIS A 256 -28.15 -5.30 -8.23
C HIS A 256 -28.14 -4.06 -7.34
N SER A 257 -27.37 -3.02 -7.72
CA SER A 257 -27.31 -1.76 -7.00
C SER A 257 -28.65 -1.02 -7.05
N LEU A 258 -29.34 -1.04 -8.19
CA LEU A 258 -30.69 -0.49 -8.32
C LEU A 258 -31.68 -1.18 -7.35
N LEU A 259 -31.69 -2.52 -7.32
CA LEU A 259 -32.57 -3.29 -6.43
C LEU A 259 -32.24 -3.04 -4.95
N GLN A 260 -30.97 -2.92 -4.60
CA GLN A 260 -30.54 -2.62 -3.23
C GLN A 260 -30.98 -1.22 -2.79
N ILE A 261 -30.74 -0.20 -3.62
CA ILE A 261 -31.19 1.17 -3.37
C ILE A 261 -32.70 1.17 -3.20
N ARG A 262 -33.43 0.50 -4.11
CA ARG A 262 -34.88 0.41 -4.03
C ARG A 262 -35.35 -0.26 -2.74
N ARG A 263 -34.72 -1.37 -2.33
CA ARG A 263 -35.03 -2.07 -1.08
C ARG A 263 -34.81 -1.21 0.16
N GLN A 264 -33.78 -0.37 0.16
CA GLN A 264 -33.53 0.58 1.25
C GLN A 264 -34.61 1.66 1.31
N TRP A 265 -35.04 2.18 0.16
CA TRP A 265 -36.20 3.09 0.09
C TRP A 265 -37.49 2.41 0.55
N ASP A 266 -37.71 1.17 0.14
CA ASP A 266 -38.88 0.38 0.52
C ASP A 266 -38.89 0.05 2.02
N ALA A 267 -37.74 0.05 2.71
CA ALA A 267 -37.67 -0.10 4.17
C ALA A 267 -38.32 1.08 4.93
N PHE A 268 -38.48 2.24 4.28
CA PHE A 268 -39.20 3.38 4.82
C PHE A 268 -40.68 3.40 4.44
N LEU A 269 -41.17 2.40 3.70
CA LEU A 269 -42.60 2.21 3.44
C LEU A 269 -43.20 1.42 4.60
N ALA A 270 -43.99 2.09 5.43
CA ALA A 270 -44.70 1.43 6.53
C ALA A 270 -46.09 0.91 6.09
N PRO A 271 -46.55 -0.22 6.64
CA PRO A 271 -47.94 -0.66 6.50
C PRO A 271 -48.93 0.31 7.14
N GLU A 272 -50.16 0.30 6.64
CA GLU A 272 -51.28 1.22 6.98
C GLU A 272 -51.65 1.29 8.47
N THR A 273 -51.19 0.31 9.25
CA THR A 273 -51.53 0.12 10.67
C THR A 273 -50.64 0.91 11.63
N PHE A 274 -49.57 1.56 11.16
CA PHE A 274 -48.68 2.37 12.01
C PHE A 274 -49.12 3.85 12.04
N PRO A 275 -49.58 4.38 13.19
CA PRO A 275 -50.00 5.77 13.29
C PRO A 275 -48.79 6.72 13.18
N GLY A 276 -48.88 7.71 12.27
CA GLY A 276 -47.87 8.76 12.10
C GLY A 276 -46.94 8.61 10.89
N VAL A 277 -47.13 7.61 10.03
CA VAL A 277 -46.32 7.45 8.81
C VAL A 277 -47.09 7.90 7.57
N SER A 278 -46.46 8.69 6.70
CA SER A 278 -47.02 9.10 5.40
C SER A 278 -46.76 8.04 4.34
N ARG A 279 -47.82 7.44 3.79
CA ARG A 279 -47.75 6.51 2.65
C ARG A 279 -47.64 7.28 1.32
N ILE A 280 -46.89 6.75 0.35
CA ILE A 280 -46.99 7.20 -1.05
C ILE A 280 -48.39 6.79 -1.55
N PRO A 281 -49.28 7.71 -1.95
CA PRO A 281 -50.66 7.39 -2.26
C PRO A 281 -50.81 6.35 -3.39
N ASP A 282 -51.69 5.36 -3.22
CA ASP A 282 -51.97 4.31 -4.22
C ASP A 282 -52.71 4.81 -5.48
N GLY A 283 -53.07 6.09 -5.51
CA GLY A 283 -53.84 6.70 -6.58
C GLY A 283 -53.16 7.96 -7.14
N TYR A 284 -53.77 8.52 -8.18
CA TYR A 284 -53.37 9.84 -8.67
C TYR A 284 -53.48 10.85 -7.54
N VAL A 285 -52.35 11.45 -7.16
CA VAL A 285 -52.35 12.69 -6.38
C VAL A 285 -53.00 13.74 -7.27
N THR A 286 -54.29 13.93 -7.09
CA THR A 286 -54.98 15.05 -7.72
C THR A 286 -54.51 16.28 -6.94
N PRO A 287 -53.75 17.21 -7.54
CA PRO A 287 -53.34 18.40 -6.83
C PRO A 287 -54.61 19.04 -6.27
N ARG A 288 -54.62 19.31 -4.96
CA ARG A 288 -55.73 20.00 -4.30
C ARG A 288 -56.05 21.22 -5.15
N SER A 289 -57.25 21.25 -5.73
CA SER A 289 -57.69 22.37 -6.55
C SER A 289 -57.52 23.63 -5.72
N LEU A 290 -56.59 24.50 -6.13
CA LEU A 290 -56.61 25.89 -5.72
C LEU A 290 -58.02 26.44 -6.02
N PRO A 291 -58.56 27.35 -5.18
CA PRO A 291 -59.89 27.90 -5.40
C PRO A 291 -59.97 28.43 -6.84
N ARG A 292 -61.01 27.94 -7.52
CA ARG A 292 -61.33 28.10 -8.94
C ARG A 292 -60.74 29.36 -9.59
N ALA A 293 -59.79 29.16 -10.49
CA ALA A 293 -59.69 29.94 -11.72
C ALA A 293 -59.31 28.98 -12.88
N CYS A 294 -60.32 28.71 -13.72
CA CYS A 294 -60.21 28.30 -15.13
C CYS A 294 -59.60 26.92 -15.52
N GLY A 295 -60.48 26.01 -16.00
CA GLY A 295 -60.25 25.14 -17.18
C GLY A 295 -59.66 23.73 -16.96
N PRO A 296 -60.28 22.63 -17.48
CA PRO A 296 -59.76 21.28 -17.31
C PRO A 296 -58.83 20.89 -18.47
N ARG A 297 -57.59 20.45 -18.15
CA ARG A 297 -56.87 19.47 -18.97
C ARG A 297 -56.35 18.38 -18.04
N ARG A 298 -57.07 17.25 -18.00
CA ARG A 298 -56.63 16.03 -17.33
C ARG A 298 -55.61 15.34 -18.24
N LEU A 299 -54.34 15.34 -17.87
CA LEU A 299 -53.39 14.32 -18.31
C LEU A 299 -53.21 13.36 -17.14
N SER A 300 -53.72 12.15 -17.31
CA SER A 300 -53.65 11.05 -16.34
C SER A 300 -52.66 10.03 -16.90
N THR A 301 -51.47 9.96 -16.31
CA THR A 301 -50.41 9.02 -16.72
C THR A 301 -50.64 7.67 -16.06
N ARG A 302 -51.05 6.67 -16.84
CA ARG A 302 -51.38 5.31 -16.37
C ARG A 302 -50.12 4.50 -16.08
N VAL A 303 -49.90 4.14 -14.81
CA VAL A 303 -49.03 3.01 -14.44
C VAL A 303 -49.94 1.84 -14.06
N ARG A 304 -49.92 0.76 -14.85
CA ARG A 304 -50.65 -0.49 -14.55
C ARG A 304 -49.67 -1.50 -13.95
N TYR A 305 -49.98 -2.01 -12.75
CA TYR A 305 -49.51 -3.32 -12.30
C TYR A 305 -50.72 -4.25 -12.27
N ASN A 306 -50.65 -5.34 -13.02
CA ASN A 306 -51.68 -6.38 -13.02
C ASN A 306 -51.52 -7.23 -11.76
N SER A 307 -52.58 -7.33 -10.97
CA SER A 307 -52.72 -8.31 -9.90
C SER A 307 -52.85 -9.71 -10.52
N MET A 308 -52.02 -10.66 -10.09
CA MET A 308 -52.29 -12.08 -10.28
C MET A 308 -52.52 -12.69 -8.90
N ASP A 309 -53.79 -12.96 -8.60
CA ASP A 309 -54.22 -13.80 -7.50
C ASP A 309 -53.87 -15.26 -7.80
N GLY A 310 -53.23 -15.92 -6.83
CA GLY A 310 -52.92 -17.34 -6.90
C GLY A 310 -52.71 -17.90 -5.49
N ASP A 311 -53.68 -18.71 -5.05
CA ASP A 311 -53.69 -19.50 -3.82
C ASP A 311 -52.40 -20.31 -3.62
N ILE A 312 -51.81 -20.23 -2.41
CA ILE A 312 -50.89 -21.25 -1.91
C ILE A 312 -51.28 -21.65 -0.49
N SER A 313 -51.81 -22.87 -0.39
CA SER A 313 -52.08 -23.60 0.85
C SER A 313 -50.81 -23.98 1.62
N ARG A 314 -50.95 -23.99 2.96
CA ARG A 314 -50.30 -24.81 4.01
C ARG A 314 -48.84 -25.26 3.82
N GLY A 315 -48.01 -24.97 4.83
CA GLY A 315 -47.02 -25.95 5.30
C GLY A 315 -45.77 -25.42 6.04
N HIS A 316 -45.74 -25.69 7.35
CA HIS A 316 -44.56 -26.04 8.15
C HIS A 316 -43.43 -25.02 8.38
N SER A 317 -43.54 -24.34 9.53
CA SER A 317 -42.56 -24.32 10.63
C SER A 317 -41.07 -24.53 10.30
N TYR A 318 -40.25 -23.49 10.52
CA TYR A 318 -38.93 -23.65 11.14
C TYR A 318 -38.68 -22.54 12.17
N THR A 319 -38.20 -23.01 13.32
CA THR A 319 -37.92 -22.37 14.60
C THR A 319 -37.02 -21.11 14.51
N ARG A 320 -37.47 -20.01 15.13
CA ARG A 320 -36.58 -18.90 15.54
C ARG A 320 -35.68 -19.41 16.67
N ARG A 321 -34.40 -19.61 16.39
CA ARG A 321 -33.37 -19.72 17.41
C ARG A 321 -32.88 -18.30 17.73
N ALA A 322 -33.32 -17.76 18.87
CA ALA A 322 -32.71 -16.58 19.45
C ALA A 322 -31.25 -16.91 19.79
N ARG A 323 -30.32 -16.12 19.28
CA ARG A 323 -28.99 -15.97 19.88
C ARG A 323 -28.78 -14.49 20.17
N ASP A 324 -28.71 -14.21 21.46
CA ASP A 324 -28.00 -13.08 22.03
C ASP A 324 -26.64 -12.89 21.32
N LEU A 325 -26.41 -11.66 20.85
CA LEU A 325 -25.08 -11.05 20.87
C LEU A 325 -25.24 -9.63 21.41
N ARG A 326 -25.38 -9.55 22.73
CA ARG A 326 -24.71 -8.52 23.52
C ARG A 326 -23.21 -8.73 23.34
N GLY A 327 -22.49 -7.72 22.85
CA GLY A 327 -21.04 -7.76 22.78
C GLY A 327 -20.45 -6.52 22.13
N ALA A 328 -19.75 -5.73 22.95
CA ALA A 328 -18.77 -4.71 22.59
C ALA A 328 -19.27 -3.36 22.02
N CYS A 329 -19.97 -2.59 22.85
CA CYS A 329 -19.72 -1.15 22.93
C CYS A 329 -18.88 -0.89 24.19
N GLY A 330 -17.63 -0.50 24.00
CA GLY A 330 -16.77 -0.10 25.11
C GLY A 330 -15.30 -0.12 24.70
N LEU A 331 -14.79 1.01 24.19
CA LEU A 331 -13.45 1.49 24.51
C LEU A 331 -13.28 2.90 23.91
N TRP A 332 -13.69 3.94 24.65
CA TRP A 332 -13.12 5.29 24.57
C TRP A 332 -13.53 6.05 25.84
N ARG A 333 -12.70 5.94 26.89
CA ARG A 333 -12.53 7.01 27.88
C ARG A 333 -11.28 6.76 28.73
N LEU A 334 -10.27 7.59 28.51
CA LEU A 334 -9.34 8.19 29.47
C LEU A 334 -8.44 9.08 28.60
N ILE A 335 -8.46 10.40 28.71
CA ILE A 335 -7.78 11.16 29.75
C ILE A 335 -8.44 12.54 29.83
N ASP A 336 -8.77 12.99 31.02
CA ASP A 336 -8.97 14.41 31.34
C ASP A 336 -8.29 14.70 32.69
N LYS A 337 -7.48 15.76 32.70
CA LYS A 337 -6.99 16.58 33.84
C LYS A 337 -6.01 15.97 34.83
N GLY A 338 -4.75 16.41 34.68
CA GLY A 338 -3.97 17.04 35.74
C GLY A 338 -3.88 18.54 35.44
#